data_AF-A0A7V8L3P4-F1
#
_entry.id   AF-A0A7V8L3P4-F1
#
_cell.length_a   1.000
_cell.length_b   1.000
_cell.length_c   1.000
_cell.angle_alpha   90.00
_cell.angle_beta   90.00
_cell.angle_gamma   90.00
#
_symmetry.space_group_name_H-M   'P 1'
#
loop_
_entity.id
_entity.type
_entity.pdbx_description
1 polymer ?
#
loop_
_entity_poly.entity_id
_entity_poly.type
_entity_poly.pdbx_seq_one_letter_code
_entity_poly.pdbx_strand_id
1 'polypeptide(L)'
;MGIDITENGVVSFNPNHEKFVSTSVSSNPKLKNISLKGYRGNLLVYSVFARMKSNDNRDGNPLIYAMKGLSGYSITFREIVKFKNNFRDIMGKIINHNGFDCDVILVIPSSSSVVKIFARLVSFITGKQVVYNYFEKCTIDDVLINFNMKIVSKKDEDTITGIIYTLTKLDGKKHFTLKHVRNNVRHYFQPLKVRGGYNLNGKKILLVDDVLSTGTTFMNAHKLISNSAQKIIAISFLSDLSNY
;
A
#
# COMPACT_ATOMS: atom_id res chain seq x y z
N MET A 1 20.29 -2.15 -9.70
CA MET A 1 20.05 -3.08 -8.59
C MET A 1 18.58 -3.49 -8.53
N GLY A 2 18.28 -4.78 -8.68
CA GLY A 2 16.94 -5.35 -8.79
C GLY A 2 16.90 -6.81 -8.35
N ILE A 3 16.08 -7.64 -9.00
CA ILE A 3 15.89 -9.05 -8.59
C ILE A 3 15.97 -10.03 -9.75
N ASP A 4 16.54 -11.20 -9.50
CA ASP A 4 16.40 -12.37 -10.37
C ASP A 4 15.30 -13.29 -9.85
N ILE A 5 14.74 -14.09 -10.76
CA ILE A 5 13.67 -15.06 -10.47
C ILE A 5 14.01 -16.34 -11.22
N THR A 6 14.16 -17.44 -10.48
CA THR A 6 14.34 -18.77 -11.09
C THR A 6 13.02 -19.30 -11.66
N GLU A 7 13.07 -20.36 -12.48
CA GLU A 7 11.86 -21.03 -12.97
C GLU A 7 10.94 -21.51 -11.84
N ASN A 8 11.52 -21.88 -10.69
CA ASN A 8 10.79 -22.33 -9.49
C ASN A 8 10.31 -21.17 -8.60
N GLY A 9 10.37 -19.91 -9.05
CA GLY A 9 9.89 -18.76 -8.30
C GLY A 9 10.78 -18.30 -7.14
N VAL A 10 12.05 -18.74 -7.09
CA VAL A 10 13.00 -18.26 -6.08
C VAL A 10 13.52 -16.89 -6.48
N VAL A 11 13.33 -15.90 -5.61
CA VAL A 11 13.76 -14.51 -5.81
C VAL A 11 15.09 -14.28 -5.11
N SER A 12 16.01 -13.60 -5.79
CA SER A 12 17.31 -13.17 -5.24
C SER A 12 17.63 -11.72 -5.62
N PHE A 13 18.51 -11.09 -4.84
CA PHE A 13 18.99 -9.74 -5.14
C PHE A 13 20.05 -9.78 -6.24
N ASN A 14 19.91 -8.92 -7.25
CA ASN A 14 20.91 -8.74 -8.29
C ASN A 14 21.35 -7.27 -8.39
N PRO A 15 22.63 -6.95 -8.12
CA PRO A 15 23.10 -5.56 -8.19
C PRO A 15 23.21 -5.02 -9.63
N ASN A 16 23.34 -5.90 -10.63
CA ASN A 16 23.79 -5.57 -11.99
C ASN A 16 22.68 -5.05 -12.93
N HIS A 17 21.41 -5.13 -12.54
CA HIS A 17 20.30 -4.59 -13.35
C HIS A 17 19.16 -4.08 -12.46
N GLU A 18 18.10 -3.52 -13.03
CA GLU A 18 16.91 -3.01 -12.31
C GLU A 18 15.60 -3.71 -12.69
N LYS A 19 15.68 -4.90 -13.31
CA LYS A 19 14.50 -5.69 -13.68
C LYS A 19 13.60 -6.00 -12.48
N PHE A 20 12.28 -5.98 -12.73
CA PHE A 20 11.15 -6.22 -11.82
C PHE A 20 11.02 -5.25 -10.63
N VAL A 21 12.12 -4.88 -9.99
CA VAL A 21 12.19 -3.90 -8.91
C VAL A 21 13.48 -3.10 -9.08
N SER A 22 13.40 -1.78 -9.04
CA SER A 22 14.58 -0.92 -8.91
C SER A 22 14.78 -0.57 -7.45
N THR A 23 15.93 -0.95 -6.92
CA THR A 23 16.38 -0.67 -5.55
C THR A 23 17.58 0.26 -5.53
N SER A 24 17.93 0.85 -6.67
CA SER A 24 19.02 1.82 -6.76
C SER A 24 18.71 3.06 -5.94
N VAL A 25 19.70 3.53 -5.19
CA VAL A 25 19.59 4.75 -4.39
C VAL A 25 19.38 5.97 -5.29
N SER A 26 19.97 6.03 -6.49
CA SER A 26 19.87 7.21 -7.36
C SER A 26 18.47 7.44 -7.92
N SER A 27 17.74 6.38 -8.25
CA SER A 27 16.42 6.42 -8.89
C SER A 27 15.25 6.40 -7.91
N ASN A 28 15.53 6.27 -6.61
CA ASN A 28 14.58 6.21 -5.50
C ASN A 28 14.88 7.26 -4.41
N PRO A 29 13.90 7.62 -3.57
CA PRO A 29 12.51 7.12 -3.54
C PRO A 29 11.67 7.59 -4.72
N LYS A 30 10.55 6.92 -4.98
CA LYS A 30 9.50 7.46 -5.86
C LYS A 30 8.53 8.29 -5.03
N LEU A 31 8.21 9.48 -5.51
CA LEU A 31 7.22 10.37 -4.90
C LEU A 31 6.01 10.45 -5.82
N LYS A 32 4.83 10.29 -5.24
CA LYS A 32 3.58 10.40 -5.99
C LYS A 32 2.52 11.11 -5.15
N ASN A 33 1.91 12.12 -5.72
CA ASN A 33 0.65 12.65 -5.20
C ASN A 33 -0.49 11.82 -5.78
N ILE A 34 -1.26 11.18 -4.90
CA ILE A 34 -2.45 10.43 -5.29
C ILE A 34 -3.72 11.16 -4.86
N SER A 35 -4.78 10.96 -5.63
CA SER A 35 -6.12 11.49 -5.36
C SER A 35 -7.15 10.40 -5.63
N LEU A 36 -8.35 10.57 -5.07
CA LEU A 36 -9.44 9.63 -5.27
C LEU A 36 -10.62 10.34 -5.93
N LYS A 37 -11.17 9.76 -7.01
CA LYS A 37 -12.33 10.34 -7.70
C LYS A 37 -13.47 10.58 -6.72
N GLY A 38 -14.02 11.80 -6.72
CA GLY A 38 -15.09 12.21 -5.82
C GLY A 38 -14.64 12.59 -4.40
N TYR A 39 -13.34 12.66 -4.13
CA TYR A 39 -12.77 13.09 -2.85
C TYR A 39 -11.71 14.17 -3.06
N ARG A 40 -11.84 15.30 -2.34
CA ARG A 40 -10.95 16.48 -2.51
C ARG A 40 -9.59 16.36 -1.83
N GLY A 41 -9.33 15.29 -1.08
CA GLY A 41 -8.03 15.07 -0.47
C GLY A 41 -6.99 14.58 -1.48
N ASN A 42 -5.77 15.09 -1.33
CA ASN A 42 -4.57 14.58 -1.97
C ASN A 42 -3.66 13.95 -0.91
N LEU A 43 -2.79 13.04 -1.33
CA LEU A 43 -1.87 12.38 -0.43
C LEU A 43 -0.52 12.20 -1.10
N LEU A 44 0.51 12.76 -0.47
CA LEU A 44 1.90 12.51 -0.86
C LEU A 44 2.30 11.12 -0.35
N VAL A 45 2.67 10.25 -1.28
CA VAL A 45 3.16 8.91 -1.01
C VAL A 45 4.63 8.83 -1.39
N TYR A 46 5.44 8.39 -0.44
CA TYR A 46 6.81 7.95 -0.66
C TYR A 46 6.83 6.45 -0.93
N SER A 47 7.58 6.00 -1.92
CA SER A 47 7.82 4.58 -2.14
C SER A 47 9.31 4.31 -2.10
N VAL A 48 9.71 3.37 -1.25
CA VAL A 48 11.14 3.09 -1.02
C VAL A 48 11.76 2.46 -2.26
N PHE A 49 11.15 1.41 -2.81
CA PHE A 49 11.62 0.77 -4.03
C PHE A 49 10.60 0.93 -5.16
N ALA A 50 11.11 1.09 -6.38
CA ALA A 50 10.25 1.23 -7.56
C ALA A 50 9.92 -0.14 -8.15
N ARG A 51 8.64 -0.38 -8.47
CA ARG A 51 8.24 -1.54 -9.27
C ARG A 51 8.49 -1.27 -10.75
N MET A 52 9.22 -2.17 -11.40
CA MET A 52 9.57 -2.06 -12.81
C MET A 52 8.79 -3.08 -13.63
N LYS A 53 8.34 -2.68 -14.82
CA LYS A 53 7.87 -3.64 -15.82
C LYS A 53 9.07 -4.45 -16.31
N SER A 54 8.85 -5.75 -16.50
CA SER A 54 9.77 -6.59 -17.26
C SER A 54 9.15 -6.87 -18.63
N ASN A 55 10.00 -6.97 -19.67
CA ASN A 55 9.58 -7.35 -21.03
C ASN A 55 8.81 -8.68 -21.08
N ASP A 56 8.97 -9.52 -20.05
CA ASP A 56 8.36 -10.85 -19.96
C ASP A 56 6.87 -10.86 -19.56
N ASN A 57 6.16 -9.71 -19.57
CA ASN A 57 4.75 -9.57 -19.16
C ASN A 57 4.39 -10.12 -17.76
N ARG A 58 5.39 -10.47 -16.93
CA ARG A 58 5.21 -10.93 -15.54
C ARG A 58 4.87 -9.75 -14.63
N ASP A 59 3.64 -9.26 -14.72
CA ASP A 59 3.10 -8.29 -13.78
C ASP A 59 2.70 -9.00 -12.48
N GLY A 60 3.58 -8.94 -11.50
CA GLY A 60 3.31 -9.66 -10.27
C GLY A 60 4.36 -9.43 -9.22
N ASN A 61 4.72 -8.17 -8.95
CA ASN A 61 5.63 -7.72 -7.91
C ASN A 61 6.37 -8.87 -7.16
N PRO A 62 7.31 -9.58 -7.82
CA PRO A 62 7.71 -10.91 -7.36
C PRO A 62 8.39 -10.88 -5.99
N LEU A 63 9.05 -9.76 -5.68
CA LEU A 63 9.60 -9.49 -4.36
C LEU A 63 8.53 -9.52 -3.28
N ILE A 64 7.38 -8.84 -3.46
CA ILE A 64 6.34 -8.85 -2.43
C ILE A 64 5.70 -10.24 -2.28
N TYR A 65 5.53 -10.97 -3.38
CA TYR A 65 5.00 -12.33 -3.31
C TYR A 65 5.96 -13.27 -2.60
N ALA A 66 7.25 -13.19 -2.91
CA ALA A 66 8.29 -13.95 -2.23
C ALA A 66 8.35 -13.64 -0.74
N MET A 67 8.32 -12.36 -0.35
CA MET A 67 8.31 -11.94 1.06
C MET A 67 7.03 -12.37 1.80
N LYS A 68 5.93 -12.58 1.08
CA LYS A 68 4.65 -13.07 1.63
C LYS A 68 4.52 -14.60 1.57
N GLY A 69 5.41 -15.31 0.88
CA GLY A 69 5.28 -16.74 0.60
C GLY A 69 4.05 -17.08 -0.25
N LEU A 70 3.73 -16.25 -1.24
CA LEU A 70 2.53 -16.40 -2.09
C LEU A 70 2.87 -16.87 -3.50
N SER A 71 1.91 -17.54 -4.13
CA SER A 71 1.95 -17.87 -5.57
C SER A 71 3.22 -18.63 -6.00
N GLY A 72 3.75 -19.49 -5.12
CA GLY A 72 4.97 -20.27 -5.38
C GLY A 72 6.27 -19.48 -5.26
N TYR A 73 6.23 -18.17 -4.95
CA TYR A 73 7.43 -17.36 -4.79
C TYR A 73 8.04 -17.51 -3.40
N SER A 74 9.37 -17.51 -3.34
CA SER A 74 10.12 -17.55 -2.09
C SER A 74 11.37 -16.68 -2.16
N ILE A 75 11.82 -16.19 -1.01
CA ILE A 75 13.09 -15.46 -0.87
C ILE A 75 13.68 -15.81 0.50
N THR A 76 15.00 -16.00 0.54
CA THR A 76 15.69 -16.29 1.81
C THR A 76 15.97 -15.01 2.58
N PHE A 77 16.10 -15.12 3.90
CA PHE A 77 16.52 -13.98 4.73
C PHE A 77 17.89 -13.41 4.30
N ARG A 78 18.82 -14.29 3.85
CA ARG A 78 20.13 -13.88 3.33
C ARG A 78 19.99 -12.93 2.14
N GLU A 79 19.04 -13.20 1.24
CA GLU A 79 18.76 -12.31 0.11
C GLU A 79 18.08 -11.01 0.56
N ILE A 80 17.13 -11.06 1.50
CA ILE A 80 16.46 -9.87 2.04
C ILE A 80 17.46 -8.87 2.65
N VAL A 81 18.48 -9.37 3.37
CA VAL A 81 19.47 -8.50 4.02
C VAL A 81 20.29 -7.69 3.00
N LYS A 82 20.45 -8.17 1.76
CA LYS A 82 21.20 -7.46 0.71
C LYS A 82 20.55 -6.12 0.31
N PHE A 83 19.24 -5.96 0.53
CA PHE A 83 18.52 -4.72 0.27
C PHE A 83 18.73 -3.63 1.34
N LYS A 84 19.33 -3.97 2.49
CA LYS A 84 19.37 -3.14 3.70
C LYS A 84 20.06 -1.79 3.50
N ASN A 85 21.21 -1.78 2.82
CA ASN A 85 21.99 -0.54 2.63
C ASN A 85 21.20 0.44 1.77
N ASN A 86 20.72 -0.01 0.61
CA ASN A 86 19.89 0.80 -0.27
C ASN A 86 18.62 1.30 0.42
N PHE A 87 17.95 0.43 1.18
CA PHE A 87 16.79 0.81 1.99
C PHE A 87 17.12 1.96 2.94
N ARG A 88 18.22 1.86 3.69
CA ARG A 88 18.66 2.88 4.64
C ARG A 88 18.94 4.21 3.93
N ASP A 89 19.68 4.18 2.83
CA ASP A 89 20.07 5.39 2.09
C ASP A 89 18.85 6.08 1.47
N ILE A 90 17.93 5.31 0.90
CA ILE A 90 16.67 5.83 0.35
C ILE A 90 15.79 6.39 1.46
N MET A 91 15.68 5.72 2.62
CA MET A 91 14.97 6.27 3.78
C MET A 91 15.60 7.57 4.26
N GLY A 92 16.93 7.71 4.22
CA GLY A 92 17.62 8.97 4.49
C GLY A 92 17.16 10.10 3.55
N LYS A 93 17.04 9.81 2.25
CA LYS A 93 16.48 10.77 1.27
C LYS A 93 15.02 11.12 1.56
N ILE A 94 14.19 10.15 1.95
CA ILE A 94 12.78 10.39 2.31
C ILE A 94 12.68 11.34 3.51
N ILE A 95 13.44 11.07 4.57
CA ILE A 95 13.37 11.84 5.83
C ILE A 95 13.89 13.28 5.64
N ASN A 96 14.90 13.47 4.78
CA ASN A 96 15.44 14.79 4.46
C ASN A 96 14.62 15.56 3.42
N HIS A 97 13.56 14.98 2.85
CA HIS A 97 12.69 15.67 1.91
C HIS A 97 11.72 16.59 2.66
N ASN A 98 11.62 17.88 2.29
CA ASN A 98 10.79 18.89 2.97
C ASN A 98 9.31 18.50 3.20
N GLY A 99 8.76 17.65 2.34
CA GLY A 99 7.40 17.11 2.49
C GLY A 99 7.23 16.10 3.64
N PHE A 100 8.30 15.50 4.15
CA PHE A 100 8.25 14.44 5.16
C PHE A 100 8.25 15.03 6.56
N ASP A 101 7.18 14.77 7.31
CA ASP A 101 7.04 15.17 8.70
C ASP A 101 5.93 14.36 9.36
N CYS A 102 6.23 13.67 10.46
CA CYS A 102 5.27 12.86 11.20
C CYS A 102 5.60 12.73 12.68
N ASP A 103 4.54 12.56 13.48
CA ASP A 103 4.59 12.28 14.91
C ASP A 103 4.35 10.79 15.20
N VAL A 104 3.51 10.15 14.38
CA VAL A 104 3.07 8.76 14.58
C VAL A 104 2.90 8.03 13.26
N ILE A 105 3.16 6.73 13.29
CA ILE A 105 3.03 5.80 12.17
C ILE A 105 1.76 4.98 12.37
N LEU A 106 0.83 5.03 11.42
CA LEU A 106 -0.35 4.16 11.39
C LEU A 106 -0.17 3.10 10.30
N VAL A 107 -0.37 1.84 10.67
CA VAL A 107 -0.21 0.71 9.74
C VAL A 107 -1.56 0.34 9.14
N ILE A 108 -1.59 0.24 7.80
CA ILE A 108 -2.76 -0.28 7.09
C ILE A 108 -2.88 -1.79 7.34
N PRO A 109 -4.07 -2.32 7.68
CA PRO A 109 -4.23 -3.72 8.02
C PRO A 109 -3.99 -4.61 6.78
N SER A 110 -3.01 -5.49 6.89
CA SER A 110 -2.67 -6.50 5.88
C SER A 110 -2.76 -7.90 6.48
N SER A 111 -3.05 -8.89 5.65
CA SER A 111 -2.99 -10.31 6.05
C SER A 111 -1.56 -10.84 6.15
N SER A 112 -0.57 -10.06 5.69
CA SER A 112 0.84 -10.40 5.76
C SER A 112 1.56 -9.62 6.86
N SER A 113 2.57 -10.25 7.47
CA SER A 113 3.51 -9.60 8.37
C SER A 113 4.45 -8.62 7.68
N VAL A 114 4.57 -8.62 6.34
CA VAL A 114 5.50 -7.76 5.59
C VAL A 114 5.29 -6.29 5.90
N VAL A 115 4.05 -5.80 5.90
CA VAL A 115 3.76 -4.41 6.26
C VAL A 115 4.15 -4.08 7.70
N LYS A 116 4.00 -5.05 8.62
CA LYS A 116 4.37 -4.86 10.03
C LYS A 116 5.89 -4.77 10.19
N ILE A 117 6.63 -5.62 9.49
CA ILE A 117 8.10 -5.59 9.44
C ILE A 117 8.56 -4.26 8.84
N PHE A 118 7.98 -3.86 7.72
CA PHE A 118 8.30 -2.58 7.08
C PHE A 118 8.04 -1.39 8.02
N ALA A 119 6.88 -1.33 8.67
CA ALA A 119 6.57 -0.29 9.65
C ALA A 119 7.58 -0.25 10.82
N ARG A 120 8.07 -1.41 11.30
CA ARG A 120 9.12 -1.47 12.33
C ARG A 120 10.44 -0.89 11.84
N LEU A 121 10.82 -1.16 10.60
CA LEU A 121 12.04 -0.60 10.00
C LEU A 121 11.94 0.92 9.85
N VAL A 122 10.78 1.42 9.38
CA VAL A 122 10.52 2.86 9.31
C VAL A 122 10.57 3.49 10.70
N SER A 123 9.93 2.89 11.69
CA SER A 123 9.96 3.34 13.09
C SER A 123 11.37 3.37 13.67
N PHE A 124 12.18 2.33 13.43
CA PHE A 124 13.56 2.27 13.89
C PHE A 124 14.41 3.43 13.33
N ILE A 125 14.23 3.78 12.06
CA ILE A 125 14.98 4.88 11.44
C ILE A 125 14.46 6.25 11.88
N THR A 126 13.15 6.41 12.02
CA THR A 126 12.49 7.71 12.31
C THR A 126 12.34 8.01 13.80
N GLY A 127 12.49 7.00 14.67
CA GLY A 127 12.22 7.09 16.10
C GLY A 127 10.74 7.26 16.46
N LYS A 128 9.80 7.06 15.52
CA LYS A 128 8.37 7.34 15.72
C LYS A 128 7.60 6.11 16.18
N GLN A 129 6.58 6.33 17.03
CA GLN A 129 5.69 5.27 17.52
C GLN A 129 4.88 4.66 16.37
N VAL A 130 4.68 3.34 16.43
CA VAL A 130 3.82 2.59 15.50
C VAL A 130 2.51 2.18 16.17
N VAL A 131 1.40 2.42 15.49
CA VAL A 131 0.06 1.97 15.87
C VAL A 131 -0.46 1.01 14.80
N TYR A 132 -0.57 -0.27 15.16
CA TYR A 132 -0.93 -1.33 14.21
C TYR A 132 -2.44 -1.50 13.99
N ASN A 133 -3.25 -1.15 14.98
CA ASN A 133 -4.65 -1.54 15.04
C ASN A 133 -5.60 -0.33 15.07
N TYR A 134 -5.18 0.81 14.51
CA TYR A 134 -6.05 1.97 14.39
C TYR A 134 -7.17 1.74 13.36
N PHE A 135 -6.82 1.08 12.25
CA PHE A 135 -7.74 0.67 11.20
C PHE A 135 -8.04 -0.83 11.28
N GLU A 136 -9.24 -1.19 10.84
CA GLU A 136 -9.68 -2.56 10.66
C GLU A 136 -10.21 -2.73 9.24
N LYS A 137 -10.12 -3.95 8.68
CA LYS A 137 -10.75 -4.26 7.40
C LYS A 137 -12.26 -4.37 7.60
N CYS A 138 -13.03 -3.75 6.70
CA CYS A 138 -14.45 -4.00 6.63
C CYS A 138 -14.73 -5.45 6.26
N THR A 139 -15.76 -6.04 6.84
CA THR A 139 -16.38 -7.25 6.31
C THR A 139 -17.18 -6.94 5.04
N ILE A 140 -17.65 -7.97 4.35
CA ILE A 140 -18.56 -7.78 3.21
C ILE A 140 -19.86 -7.11 3.68
N ASP A 141 -20.40 -7.52 4.84
CA ASP A 141 -21.59 -6.91 5.43
C ASP A 141 -21.38 -5.43 5.75
N ASP A 142 -20.24 -5.07 6.35
CA ASP A 142 -19.90 -3.67 6.63
C ASP A 142 -19.96 -2.82 5.35
N VAL A 143 -19.43 -3.34 4.24
CA VAL A 143 -19.42 -2.63 2.95
C VAL A 143 -20.82 -2.52 2.38
N LEU A 144 -21.61 -3.59 2.40
CA LEU A 144 -22.97 -3.62 1.83
C LEU A 144 -23.91 -2.68 2.60
N ILE A 145 -23.88 -2.70 3.93
CA ILE A 145 -24.73 -1.87 4.80
C ILE A 145 -24.44 -0.38 4.59
N ASN A 146 -23.17 -0.02 4.42
CA ASN A 146 -22.73 1.38 4.28
C ASN A 146 -22.64 1.85 2.83
N PHE A 147 -22.98 0.99 1.85
CA PHE A 147 -22.89 1.37 0.44
C PHE A 147 -24.01 2.34 0.06
N ASN A 148 -23.65 3.41 -0.64
CA ASN A 148 -24.62 4.41 -1.10
C ASN A 148 -24.67 4.44 -2.63
N MET A 149 -25.71 3.86 -3.24
CA MET A 149 -25.88 3.91 -4.69
C MET A 149 -25.99 5.34 -5.25
N LYS A 150 -26.43 6.32 -4.44
CA LYS A 150 -26.61 7.71 -4.90
C LYS A 150 -25.30 8.42 -5.24
N ILE A 151 -24.15 7.92 -4.76
CA ILE A 151 -22.83 8.49 -5.09
C ILE A 151 -22.26 7.91 -6.40
N VAL A 152 -22.90 6.89 -6.97
CA VAL A 152 -22.43 6.19 -8.16
C VAL A 152 -22.83 6.97 -9.41
N SER A 153 -21.87 7.26 -10.28
CA SER A 153 -22.20 7.89 -11.57
C SER A 153 -22.90 6.89 -12.49
N LYS A 154 -23.85 7.37 -13.31
CA LYS A 154 -24.60 6.54 -14.28
C LYS A 154 -23.72 5.62 -15.15
N LYS A 155 -22.53 6.07 -15.52
CA LYS A 155 -21.56 5.27 -16.31
C LYS A 155 -21.05 4.01 -15.59
N ASP A 156 -20.98 4.06 -14.26
CA ASP A 156 -20.41 2.99 -13.43
C ASP A 156 -21.51 2.09 -12.81
N GLU A 157 -22.79 2.44 -12.99
CA GLU A 157 -23.94 1.85 -12.29
C GLU A 157 -24.06 0.34 -12.51
N ASP A 158 -24.06 -0.14 -13.76
CA ASP A 158 -24.15 -1.57 -14.06
C ASP A 158 -22.99 -2.37 -13.45
N THR A 159 -21.78 -1.82 -13.50
CA THR A 159 -20.59 -2.47 -12.93
C THR A 159 -20.70 -2.56 -11.41
N ILE A 160 -21.14 -1.49 -10.76
CA ILE A 160 -21.35 -1.47 -9.31
C ILE A 160 -22.46 -2.41 -8.90
N THR A 161 -23.61 -2.39 -9.56
CA THR A 161 -24.73 -3.30 -9.29
C THR A 161 -24.29 -4.76 -9.40
N GLY A 162 -23.52 -5.12 -10.42
CA GLY A 162 -22.96 -6.47 -10.56
C GLY A 162 -21.99 -6.85 -9.43
N ILE A 163 -21.14 -5.93 -8.98
CA ILE A 163 -20.25 -6.16 -7.83
C ILE A 163 -21.07 -6.35 -6.55
N ILE A 164 -22.03 -5.46 -6.27
CA ILE A 164 -22.89 -5.55 -5.09
C ILE A 164 -23.65 -6.87 -5.09
N TYR A 165 -24.25 -7.27 -6.23
CA TYR A 165 -24.90 -8.56 -6.37
C TYR A 165 -23.96 -9.74 -6.11
N THR A 166 -22.71 -9.67 -6.57
CA THR A 166 -21.73 -10.73 -6.29
C THR A 166 -21.41 -10.80 -4.80
N LEU A 167 -21.24 -9.65 -4.14
CA LEU A 167 -20.95 -9.56 -2.71
C LEU A 167 -22.09 -10.12 -1.85
N THR A 168 -23.37 -9.91 -2.22
CA THR A 168 -24.51 -10.46 -1.46
C THR A 168 -24.62 -11.99 -1.53
N LYS A 169 -23.90 -12.64 -2.46
CA LYS A 169 -23.82 -14.11 -2.55
C LYS A 169 -22.67 -14.71 -1.75
N LEU A 170 -21.78 -13.89 -1.20
CA LEU A 170 -20.64 -14.33 -0.41
C LEU A 170 -20.98 -14.36 1.09
N ASP A 171 -20.13 -15.03 1.87
CA ASP A 171 -20.19 -14.98 3.33
C ASP A 171 -19.88 -13.57 3.83
N GLY A 172 -20.91 -12.90 4.35
CA GLY A 172 -20.89 -11.52 4.84
C GLY A 172 -19.81 -11.21 5.89
N LYS A 173 -19.39 -12.22 6.66
CA LYS A 173 -18.38 -12.08 7.72
C LYS A 173 -16.95 -12.07 7.18
N LYS A 174 -16.72 -12.46 5.93
CA LYS A 174 -15.38 -12.42 5.33
C LYS A 174 -14.94 -10.98 5.12
N HIS A 175 -13.63 -10.74 5.26
CA HIS A 175 -13.05 -9.43 4.96
C HIS A 175 -13.24 -9.07 3.49
N PHE A 176 -13.76 -7.86 3.24
CA PHE A 176 -13.83 -7.30 1.91
C PHE A 176 -12.42 -7.00 1.37
N THR A 177 -12.22 -7.23 0.07
CA THR A 177 -10.95 -6.99 -0.61
C THR A 177 -11.15 -6.30 -1.94
N LEU A 178 -10.37 -5.24 -2.18
CA LEU A 178 -10.39 -4.52 -3.45
C LEU A 178 -9.77 -5.32 -4.61
N LYS A 179 -9.11 -6.45 -4.34
CA LYS A 179 -8.43 -7.25 -5.38
C LYS A 179 -9.37 -7.70 -6.51
N HIS A 180 -10.63 -7.98 -6.20
CA HIS A 180 -11.64 -8.42 -7.18
C HIS A 180 -12.47 -7.28 -7.76
N VAL A 181 -12.24 -6.04 -7.30
CA VAL A 181 -12.93 -4.85 -7.80
C VAL A 181 -12.09 -4.19 -8.89
N ARG A 182 -12.71 -3.90 -10.04
CA ARG A 182 -12.06 -3.21 -11.17
C ARG A 182 -11.53 -1.84 -10.72
N ASN A 183 -10.30 -1.51 -11.12
CA ASN A 183 -9.58 -0.32 -10.63
C ASN A 183 -10.37 0.99 -10.77
N ASN A 184 -11.08 1.17 -11.89
CA ASN A 184 -11.83 2.37 -12.23
C ASN A 184 -13.06 2.64 -11.34
N VAL A 185 -13.51 1.66 -10.56
CA VAL A 185 -14.67 1.78 -9.66
C VAL A 185 -14.32 1.55 -8.19
N ARG A 186 -13.04 1.31 -7.85
CA ARG A 186 -12.63 1.05 -6.46
C ARG A 186 -12.92 2.21 -5.52
N HIS A 187 -12.99 3.45 -6.02
CA HIS A 187 -13.22 4.65 -5.22
C HIS A 187 -14.62 4.72 -4.59
N TYR A 188 -15.59 3.92 -5.06
CA TYR A 188 -16.91 3.84 -4.44
C TYR A 188 -16.93 2.97 -3.18
N PHE A 189 -15.91 2.16 -2.94
CA PHE A 189 -15.87 1.21 -1.83
C PHE A 189 -14.96 1.71 -0.71
N GLN A 190 -15.41 1.52 0.53
CA GLN A 190 -14.66 1.78 1.75
C GLN A 190 -14.21 0.46 2.39
N PRO A 191 -13.00 -0.05 2.09
CA PRO A 191 -12.51 -1.33 2.62
C PRO A 191 -11.99 -1.25 4.06
N LEU A 192 -11.92 -0.05 4.65
CA LEU A 192 -11.40 0.18 5.99
C LEU A 192 -12.45 0.85 6.88
N LYS A 193 -12.40 0.51 8.16
CA LYS A 193 -13.10 1.24 9.23
C LYS A 193 -12.12 1.62 10.33
N VAL A 194 -12.49 2.63 11.13
CA VAL A 194 -11.70 3.06 12.27
C VAL A 194 -12.07 2.16 13.46
N ARG A 195 -11.05 1.52 14.03
CA ARG A 195 -11.16 0.87 15.34
C ARG A 195 -10.90 1.87 16.47
N GLY A 196 -10.04 2.86 16.23
CA GLY A 196 -9.70 3.91 17.19
C GLY A 196 -8.63 3.48 18.19
N GLY A 197 -8.71 3.98 19.43
CA GLY A 197 -7.76 3.65 20.50
C GLY A 197 -6.46 4.46 20.50
N TYR A 198 -6.35 5.47 19.63
CA TYR A 198 -5.25 6.44 19.64
C TYR A 198 -5.78 7.83 19.24
N ASN A 199 -5.36 8.87 19.96
CA ASN A 199 -5.81 10.23 19.66
C ASN A 199 -4.98 10.84 18.52
N LEU A 200 -5.63 11.10 17.39
CA LEU A 200 -4.99 11.72 16.22
C LEU A 200 -5.06 13.25 16.21
N ASN A 201 -5.79 13.88 17.13
CA ASN A 201 -6.04 15.33 17.10
C ASN A 201 -4.73 16.11 17.11
N GLY A 202 -4.53 16.91 16.05
CA GLY A 202 -3.35 17.75 15.89
C GLY A 202 -2.06 16.98 15.58
N LYS A 203 -2.12 15.68 15.28
CA LYS A 203 -0.94 14.86 14.96
C LYS A 203 -0.65 14.83 13.46
N LYS A 204 0.62 14.80 13.11
CA LYS A 204 1.10 14.52 11.75
C LYS A 204 1.28 13.01 11.58
N ILE A 205 0.60 12.44 10.60
CA ILE A 205 0.43 10.99 10.46
C ILE A 205 1.22 10.47 9.26
N LEU A 206 1.96 9.39 9.48
CA LEU A 206 2.54 8.57 8.41
C LEU A 206 1.73 7.27 8.25
N LEU A 207 0.99 7.14 7.16
CA LEU A 207 0.33 5.89 6.78
C LEU A 207 1.35 4.92 6.17
N VAL A 208 1.33 3.65 6.55
CA VAL A 208 2.25 2.62 6.03
C VAL A 208 1.49 1.48 5.38
N ASP A 209 1.84 1.15 4.14
CA ASP A 209 1.39 -0.07 3.43
C ASP A 209 2.57 -0.77 2.74
N ASP A 210 2.38 -1.99 2.28
CA ASP A 210 3.44 -2.75 1.61
C ASP A 210 3.60 -2.39 0.12
N VAL A 211 2.51 -2.11 -0.59
CA VAL A 211 2.54 -1.81 -2.03
C VAL A 211 1.58 -0.69 -2.37
N LEU A 212 2.08 0.33 -3.05
CA LEU A 212 1.23 1.30 -3.73
C LEU A 212 0.72 0.66 -5.04
N SER A 213 -0.56 0.31 -5.11
CA SER A 213 -1.20 -0.09 -6.37
C SER A 213 -1.91 1.12 -6.99
N THR A 214 -3.24 1.19 -6.90
CA THR A 214 -4.00 2.38 -7.31
C THR A 214 -3.99 3.49 -6.26
N GLY A 215 -3.49 3.21 -5.05
CA GLY A 215 -3.55 4.14 -3.91
C GLY A 215 -4.90 4.20 -3.20
N THR A 216 -5.89 3.41 -3.63
CA THR A 216 -7.26 3.47 -3.09
C THR A 216 -7.32 3.16 -1.58
N THR A 217 -6.51 2.23 -1.07
CA THR A 217 -6.46 1.92 0.37
C THR A 217 -5.94 3.10 1.19
N PHE A 218 -4.84 3.73 0.75
CA PHE A 218 -4.32 4.94 1.39
C PHE A 218 -5.32 6.08 1.38
N MET A 219 -6.00 6.32 0.25
CA MET A 219 -7.00 7.38 0.17
C MET A 219 -8.22 7.13 1.05
N ASN A 220 -8.64 5.87 1.18
CA ASN A 220 -9.71 5.49 2.10
C ASN A 220 -9.31 5.66 3.56
N ALA A 221 -8.08 5.30 3.94
CA ALA A 221 -7.54 5.57 5.27
C ALA A 221 -7.46 7.09 5.53
N HIS A 222 -6.95 7.85 4.57
CA HIS A 222 -6.88 9.31 4.64
C HIS A 222 -8.27 9.93 4.86
N LYS A 223 -9.29 9.51 4.11
CA LYS A 223 -10.68 9.98 4.27
C LYS A 223 -11.23 9.73 5.67
N LEU A 224 -10.85 8.62 6.32
CA LEU A 224 -11.32 8.28 7.67
C LEU A 224 -10.72 9.16 8.77
N ILE A 225 -9.55 9.77 8.54
CA ILE A 225 -8.80 10.48 9.60
C ILE A 225 -8.49 11.95 9.27
N SER A 226 -8.89 12.43 8.09
CA SER A 226 -8.57 13.79 7.61
C SER A 226 -9.10 14.90 8.51
N ASN A 227 -10.21 14.66 9.22
CA ASN A 227 -10.81 15.66 10.10
C ASN A 227 -10.15 15.73 11.49
N SER A 228 -9.30 14.76 11.83
CA SER A 228 -8.63 14.67 13.14
C SER A 228 -7.13 14.95 13.03
N ALA A 229 -6.48 14.48 11.97
CA ALA A 229 -5.05 14.66 11.77
C ALA A 229 -4.69 16.09 11.30
N GLN A 230 -3.55 16.62 11.75
CA GLN A 230 -3.00 17.89 11.26
C GLN A 230 -2.47 17.77 9.83
N LYS A 231 -1.78 16.67 9.53
CA LYS A 231 -1.17 16.37 8.24
C LYS A 231 -1.14 14.87 8.05
N ILE A 232 -1.32 14.40 6.82
CA ILE A 232 -1.23 12.99 6.50
C ILE A 232 -0.31 12.84 5.30
N ILE A 233 0.72 12.01 5.47
CA ILE A 233 1.58 11.50 4.40
C ILE A 233 1.55 9.98 4.43
N ALA A 234 2.02 9.35 3.37
CA ALA A 234 2.07 7.90 3.29
C ALA A 234 3.43 7.41 2.81
N ILE A 235 3.75 6.18 3.19
CA ILE A 235 4.91 5.46 2.68
C ILE A 235 4.54 4.02 2.33
N SER A 236 5.03 3.56 1.19
CA SER A 236 4.96 2.15 0.77
C SER A 236 6.35 1.56 0.61
N PHE A 237 6.46 0.24 0.81
CA PHE A 237 7.71 -0.46 0.53
C PHE A 237 7.98 -0.47 -0.98
N LEU A 238 6.94 -0.72 -1.78
CA LEU A 238 7.01 -0.75 -3.23
C LEU A 238 6.06 0.28 -3.86
N SER A 239 6.51 0.95 -4.92
CA SER A 239 5.71 1.92 -5.68
C SER A 239 4.57 1.26 -6.45
N ASP A 240 3.79 2.05 -7.19
CA ASP A 240 3.01 1.54 -8.30
C ASP A 240 3.91 1.14 -9.47
N LEU A 241 3.34 0.41 -10.43
CA LEU A 241 4.08 -0.05 -11.59
C LEU A 241 4.45 1.17 -12.46
N SER A 242 5.73 1.50 -12.53
CA SER A 242 6.18 2.61 -13.38
C SER A 242 6.15 2.18 -14.84
N ASN A 243 5.50 3.01 -15.68
CA ASN A 243 5.67 2.95 -17.13
C ASN A 243 6.91 3.78 -17.48
N TYR A 244 8.09 3.18 -17.44
CA TYR A 244 9.25 3.69 -18.16
C TYR A 244 9.46 2.81 -19.39
#